data_AF-A0A3S3NR30-F1
#
_entry.id   AF-A0A3S3NR30-F1
#
_cell.length_a   1.000
_cell.length_b   1.000
_cell.length_c   1.000
_cell.angle_alpha   90.00
_cell.angle_beta   90.00
_cell.angle_gamma   90.00
#
_symmetry.space_group_name_H-M   'P 1'
#
loop_
_entity.id
_entity.type
_entity.pdbx_description
1 polymer ?
#
loop_
_entity_poly.entity_id
_entity_poly.type
_entity_poly.pdbx_seq_one_letter_code
_entity_poly.pdbx_strand_id
1 'polypeptide(L)'
;MASTTLSFLFFLIALIAPKAISSSPSAALAQDPEIVVKDVERSINASRRELAFLSCGTGNPIDDCWRCDPDWEKNRQRLADCAIGFGKNAMGGKNGKIYVVTDSGDDDPVTPKPGTLRYAVIQEEPLWIIFDRDMVIQLKEELIMNSYKTIDGRGASVHIANGPCITIQYVTNIIIHGINIHDCKQGGNAYVRDSPGHYGWRTVSDGDGVSIFGGSHVWVDHCSLSNCKDGLIDAIHGSTAITVSNNYMTHHDKVMLLGHSDSYTQDKIMQVTIAFNHFGEGLIQRMPRCRHGYFHVVNNDYTHWEMYAIGGSAEPTINSQGNRFLAPDDRFSKEVTKHEDAPQSQWKNWNWRSEGDLLLNGAFFTPSGAGASSSYAKASSLGARPSSLVGTITSSAGSISCKKGRRC
;
A
#
# COMPACT_ATOMS: atom_id res chain seq x y z
N MET A 1 87.70 -1.39 27.31
CA MET A 1 86.94 -2.58 27.76
C MET A 1 85.47 -2.21 27.76
N ALA A 2 84.65 -3.10 27.19
CA ALA A 2 83.27 -2.95 26.71
C ALA A 2 82.38 -1.85 27.34
N SER A 3 81.83 -0.99 26.49
CA SER A 3 80.69 -0.11 26.75
C SER A 3 79.42 -0.83 26.31
N THR A 4 78.49 -1.08 27.23
CA THR A 4 77.23 -1.78 27.00
C THR A 4 76.10 -0.78 26.77
N THR A 5 75.49 -0.88 25.60
CA THR A 5 74.28 -0.18 25.15
C THR A 5 73.04 -0.80 25.80
N LEU A 6 72.19 0.04 26.42
CA LEU A 6 70.88 -0.36 26.96
C LEU A 6 69.78 0.23 26.07
N SER A 7 69.23 -0.59 25.18
CA SER A 7 68.07 -0.24 24.33
C SER A 7 66.78 -0.33 25.13
N PHE A 8 66.00 0.75 25.15
CA PHE A 8 64.61 0.76 25.62
C PHE A 8 63.71 0.08 24.58
N LEU A 9 63.12 -1.07 24.93
CA LEU A 9 62.01 -1.67 24.19
C LEU A 9 60.69 -1.11 24.74
N PHE A 10 59.98 -0.31 23.94
CA PHE A 10 58.57 0.01 24.15
C PHE A 10 57.71 -1.20 23.75
N PHE A 11 57.02 -1.82 24.71
CA PHE A 11 55.96 -2.79 24.42
C PHE A 11 54.70 -2.03 23.98
N LEU A 12 54.39 -2.05 22.69
CA LEU A 12 53.05 -1.73 22.19
C LEU A 12 52.14 -2.94 22.45
N ILE A 13 51.28 -2.84 23.46
CA ILE A 13 50.14 -3.76 23.62
C ILE A 13 49.06 -3.31 22.64
N ALA A 14 48.92 -4.03 21.53
CA ALA A 14 47.78 -3.88 20.64
C ALA A 14 46.54 -4.48 21.31
N LEU A 15 45.68 -3.62 21.87
CA LEU A 15 44.31 -3.98 22.24
C LEU A 15 43.52 -4.26 20.96
N ILE A 16 43.36 -5.54 20.63
CA ILE A 16 42.42 -5.99 19.60
C ILE A 16 41.02 -5.86 20.20
N ALA A 17 40.39 -4.70 20.00
CA ALA A 17 38.94 -4.61 20.16
C ALA A 17 38.28 -5.44 19.05
N PRO A 18 37.32 -6.33 19.35
CA PRO A 18 36.54 -6.96 18.30
C PRO A 18 35.79 -5.85 17.57
N LYS A 19 36.08 -5.67 16.27
CA LYS A 19 35.24 -4.88 15.38
C LYS A 19 33.89 -5.58 15.34
N ALA A 20 32.93 -5.09 16.12
CA ALA A 20 31.54 -5.33 15.86
C ALA A 20 31.28 -4.83 14.43
N ILE A 21 31.04 -5.78 13.52
CA ILE A 21 30.51 -5.46 12.20
C ILE A 21 29.11 -4.92 12.48
N SER A 22 28.97 -3.59 12.54
CA SER A 22 27.66 -2.96 12.44
C SER A 22 27.23 -3.14 10.99
N SER A 23 26.50 -4.24 10.72
CA SER A 23 25.76 -4.36 9.47
C SER A 23 24.62 -3.36 9.53
N SER A 24 24.83 -2.17 8.96
CA SER A 24 23.77 -1.21 8.69
C SER A 24 22.70 -1.91 7.84
N PRO A 25 21.44 -2.03 8.28
CA PRO A 25 20.38 -2.59 7.46
C PRO A 25 19.87 -1.48 6.55
N SER A 26 20.65 -1.11 5.53
CA SER A 26 20.28 -0.03 4.60
C SER A 26 20.96 -0.25 3.24
N ALA A 27 20.58 -1.33 2.56
CA ALA A 27 20.95 -1.54 1.15
C ALA A 27 20.15 -2.65 0.44
N ALA A 28 19.36 -3.46 1.15
CA ALA A 28 18.43 -4.39 0.52
C ALA A 28 17.01 -3.80 0.61
N LEU A 29 16.27 -3.86 -0.51
CA LEU A 29 14.84 -3.54 -0.68
C LEU A 29 14.51 -2.12 -1.20
N ALA A 30 15.03 -1.80 -2.38
CA ALA A 30 14.24 -1.14 -3.42
C ALA A 30 14.78 -1.66 -4.77
N GLN A 31 13.96 -2.37 -5.54
CA GLN A 31 14.38 -2.75 -6.90
C GLN A 31 14.62 -1.49 -7.72
N ASP A 32 15.68 -1.46 -8.53
CA ASP A 32 15.96 -0.33 -9.41
C ASP A 32 14.71 -0.04 -10.27
N PRO A 33 14.11 1.16 -10.17
CA PRO A 33 12.90 1.49 -10.92
C PRO A 33 13.06 1.31 -12.43
N GLU A 34 14.26 1.43 -12.99
CA GLU A 34 14.49 1.18 -14.42
C GLU A 34 14.32 -0.31 -14.78
N ILE A 35 14.64 -1.20 -13.83
CA ILE A 35 14.37 -2.64 -13.94
C ILE A 35 12.86 -2.89 -13.85
N VAL A 36 12.12 -2.18 -12.98
CA VAL A 36 10.66 -2.31 -12.86
C VAL A 36 9.97 -1.97 -14.18
N VAL A 37 10.34 -0.88 -14.85
CA VAL A 37 9.80 -0.52 -16.18
C VAL A 37 10.10 -1.58 -17.22
N LYS A 38 11.36 -2.05 -17.29
CA LYS A 38 11.76 -3.08 -18.25
C LYS A 38 11.06 -4.41 -18.00
N ASP A 39 10.86 -4.78 -16.73
CA ASP A 39 10.08 -5.96 -16.33
C ASP A 39 8.61 -5.82 -16.71
N VAL A 40 8.05 -4.62 -16.63
CA VAL A 40 6.67 -4.31 -17.02
C VAL A 40 6.49 -4.41 -18.53
N GLU A 41 7.40 -3.81 -19.31
CA GLU A 41 7.37 -3.94 -20.77
C GLU A 41 7.54 -5.40 -21.21
N ARG A 42 8.39 -6.16 -20.50
CA ARG A 42 8.54 -7.61 -20.73
C ARG A 42 7.30 -8.38 -20.29
N SER A 43 6.70 -8.07 -19.16
CA SER A 43 5.52 -8.76 -18.65
C SER A 43 4.32 -8.52 -19.56
N ILE A 44 4.08 -7.30 -20.04
CA ILE A 44 3.03 -7.00 -21.03
C ILE A 44 3.23 -7.83 -22.31
N ASN A 45 4.49 -7.98 -22.76
CA ASN A 45 4.82 -8.80 -23.92
C ASN A 45 4.71 -10.31 -23.67
N ALA A 46 4.99 -10.78 -22.45
CA ALA A 46 4.87 -12.18 -22.04
C ALA A 46 3.41 -12.57 -21.74
N SER A 47 2.64 -11.69 -21.10
CA SER A 47 1.20 -11.81 -20.83
C SER A 47 0.41 -11.96 -22.12
N ARG A 48 0.84 -11.36 -23.23
CA ARG A 48 0.25 -11.62 -24.56
C ARG A 48 0.37 -13.08 -25.04
N ARG A 49 1.33 -13.85 -24.51
CA ARG A 49 1.57 -15.26 -24.88
C ARG A 49 1.01 -16.27 -23.88
N GLU A 50 0.86 -15.91 -22.60
CA GLU A 50 0.34 -16.84 -21.56
C GLU A 50 -1.12 -16.58 -21.11
N LEU A 51 -1.70 -15.40 -21.33
CA LEU A 51 -3.08 -15.07 -20.87
C LEU A 51 -4.20 -15.82 -21.62
N ALA A 52 -3.91 -16.56 -22.68
CA ALA A 52 -4.94 -17.20 -23.49
C ALA A 52 -5.65 -18.39 -22.78
N PHE A 53 -5.11 -18.92 -21.68
CA PHE A 53 -5.64 -20.15 -21.06
C PHE A 53 -6.40 -19.95 -19.73
N LEU A 54 -6.22 -18.82 -19.02
CA LEU A 54 -6.81 -18.60 -17.67
C LEU A 54 -7.34 -17.18 -17.39
N SER A 55 -7.29 -16.25 -18.35
CA SER A 55 -7.77 -14.87 -18.15
C SER A 55 -9.29 -14.82 -18.00
N CYS A 56 -9.79 -14.06 -17.01
CA CYS A 56 -11.21 -13.75 -16.92
C CYS A 56 -11.74 -12.88 -18.05
N GLY A 57 -10.84 -12.27 -18.84
CA GLY A 57 -11.21 -11.38 -19.92
C GLY A 57 -11.93 -10.12 -19.45
N THR A 58 -11.83 -9.76 -18.17
CA THR A 58 -12.42 -8.52 -17.64
C THR A 58 -11.64 -7.30 -18.12
N GLY A 59 -10.34 -7.48 -18.40
CA GLY A 59 -9.42 -6.41 -18.76
C GLY A 59 -8.64 -5.85 -17.57
N ASN A 60 -9.02 -6.23 -16.34
CA ASN A 60 -8.27 -5.98 -15.12
C ASN A 60 -7.25 -7.12 -14.92
N PRO A 61 -5.93 -6.87 -15.11
CA PRO A 61 -4.92 -7.91 -15.08
C PRO A 61 -4.73 -8.57 -13.70
N ILE A 62 -5.08 -7.87 -12.61
CA ILE A 62 -4.99 -8.42 -11.25
C ILE A 62 -6.07 -9.48 -11.09
N ASP A 63 -7.33 -9.12 -11.33
CA ASP A 63 -8.46 -10.03 -11.20
C ASP A 63 -8.37 -11.17 -12.22
N ASP A 64 -8.02 -10.86 -13.47
CA ASP A 64 -7.87 -11.85 -14.54
C ASP A 64 -6.84 -12.95 -14.20
N CYS A 65 -5.91 -12.68 -13.27
CA CYS A 65 -4.84 -13.62 -12.89
C CYS A 65 -5.31 -14.72 -11.91
N TRP A 66 -6.30 -14.46 -11.05
CA TRP A 66 -6.73 -15.42 -10.01
C TRP A 66 -8.24 -15.66 -9.95
N ARG A 67 -9.07 -14.68 -10.29
CA ARG A 67 -10.50 -14.66 -9.98
C ARG A 67 -11.29 -15.76 -10.71
N CYS A 68 -10.81 -16.17 -11.87
CA CYS A 68 -11.44 -17.20 -12.69
C CYS A 68 -11.12 -18.64 -12.29
N ASP A 69 -10.23 -18.84 -11.32
CA ASP A 69 -9.99 -20.14 -10.74
C ASP A 69 -11.23 -20.56 -9.92
N PRO A 70 -12.00 -21.58 -10.36
CA PRO A 70 -13.15 -22.05 -9.60
C PRO A 70 -12.74 -22.73 -8.28
N ASP A 71 -11.47 -23.11 -8.15
CA ASP A 71 -10.85 -23.72 -6.96
C ASP A 71 -9.97 -22.71 -6.20
N TRP A 72 -10.24 -21.41 -6.33
CA TRP A 72 -9.50 -20.35 -5.62
C TRP A 72 -9.39 -20.61 -4.11
N GLU A 73 -10.35 -21.33 -3.50
CA GLU A 73 -10.32 -21.62 -2.07
C GLU A 73 -9.24 -22.65 -1.70
N LYS A 74 -8.91 -23.57 -2.62
CA LYS A 74 -7.78 -24.51 -2.49
C LYS A 74 -6.47 -23.85 -2.89
N ASN A 75 -6.54 -22.92 -3.84
CA ASN A 75 -5.39 -22.19 -4.39
C ASN A 75 -5.26 -20.77 -3.84
N ARG A 76 -5.70 -20.49 -2.60
CA ARG A 76 -5.80 -19.13 -2.05
C ARG A 76 -4.54 -18.31 -2.24
N GLN A 77 -3.39 -18.93 -1.99
CA GLN A 77 -2.09 -18.28 -2.01
C GLN A 77 -1.63 -17.87 -3.42
N ARG A 78 -2.28 -18.38 -4.48
CA ARG A 78 -2.04 -17.94 -5.87
C ARG A 78 -2.30 -16.44 -6.06
N LEU A 79 -3.19 -15.85 -5.26
CA LEU A 79 -3.44 -14.41 -5.26
C LEU A 79 -2.13 -13.61 -5.16
N ALA A 80 -1.17 -14.04 -4.34
CA ALA A 80 0.09 -13.33 -4.14
C ALA A 80 0.99 -13.26 -5.40
N ASP A 81 0.68 -14.02 -6.45
CA ASP A 81 1.37 -13.95 -7.75
C ASP A 81 0.73 -12.94 -8.72
N CYS A 82 -0.39 -12.34 -8.33
CA CYS A 82 -1.20 -11.46 -9.18
C CYS A 82 -1.02 -9.98 -8.89
N ALA A 83 -0.22 -9.63 -7.88
CA ALA A 83 0.14 -8.25 -7.60
C ALA A 83 0.89 -7.65 -8.79
N ILE A 84 0.61 -6.39 -9.10
CA ILE A 84 1.32 -5.62 -10.12
C ILE A 84 1.88 -4.33 -9.52
N GLY A 85 2.53 -3.52 -10.34
CA GLY A 85 3.02 -2.23 -9.91
C GLY A 85 4.27 -2.33 -9.02
N PHE A 86 4.51 -1.30 -8.20
CA PHE A 86 5.65 -1.29 -7.28
C PHE A 86 5.51 -2.33 -6.16
N GLY A 87 4.28 -2.65 -5.76
CA GLY A 87 3.96 -3.71 -4.80
C GLY A 87 3.95 -5.14 -5.37
N LYS A 88 4.34 -5.37 -6.63
CA LYS A 88 4.31 -6.68 -7.30
C LYS A 88 4.99 -7.82 -6.54
N ASN A 89 5.97 -7.49 -5.69
CA ASN A 89 6.75 -8.45 -4.91
C ASN A 89 6.21 -8.64 -3.47
N ALA A 90 5.06 -8.07 -3.12
CA ALA A 90 4.43 -8.30 -1.82
C ALA A 90 3.96 -9.75 -1.71
N MET A 91 4.77 -10.60 -1.06
CA MET A 91 4.46 -12.02 -0.96
C MET A 91 3.38 -12.35 0.09
N GLY A 92 3.12 -11.43 1.02
CA GLY A 92 2.25 -11.69 2.16
C GLY A 92 2.71 -12.94 2.93
N GLY A 93 1.73 -13.76 3.33
CA GLY A 93 1.95 -15.05 3.97
C GLY A 93 2.11 -16.24 3.01
N LYS A 94 2.43 -16.01 1.73
CA LYS A 94 2.63 -17.10 0.75
C LYS A 94 3.67 -18.11 1.22
N ASN A 95 3.44 -19.39 0.94
CA ASN A 95 4.19 -20.56 1.43
C ASN A 95 4.08 -20.80 2.95
N GLY A 96 3.37 -19.92 3.66
CA GLY A 96 3.01 -20.07 5.06
C GLY A 96 1.83 -21.02 5.26
N LYS A 97 1.58 -21.35 6.52
CA LYS A 97 0.40 -22.13 6.90
C LYS A 97 -0.85 -21.25 6.78
N ILE A 98 -1.99 -21.88 6.50
CA ILE A 98 -3.28 -21.21 6.63
C ILE A 98 -3.63 -21.14 8.11
N TYR A 99 -3.89 -19.93 8.60
CA TYR A 99 -4.44 -19.68 9.93
C TYR A 99 -5.91 -19.31 9.79
N VAL A 100 -6.79 -19.96 10.55
CA VAL A 100 -8.23 -19.66 10.53
C VAL A 100 -8.59 -18.89 11.78
N VAL A 101 -9.02 -17.64 11.61
CA VAL A 101 -9.63 -16.83 12.66
C VAL A 101 -11.01 -17.41 12.95
N THR A 102 -11.22 -17.82 14.19
CA THR A 102 -12.46 -18.42 14.71
C THR A 102 -13.08 -17.58 15.82
N ASP A 103 -12.36 -16.60 16.36
CA ASP A 103 -12.78 -15.69 17.41
C ASP A 103 -12.58 -14.23 16.94
N SER A 104 -13.66 -13.44 16.98
CA SER A 104 -13.65 -12.02 16.60
C SER A 104 -13.28 -11.09 17.77
N GLY A 105 -13.05 -11.64 18.96
CA GLY A 105 -12.64 -10.88 20.14
C GLY A 105 -11.22 -10.32 20.05
N ASP A 106 -11.00 -9.21 20.75
CA ASP A 106 -9.69 -8.54 20.88
C ASP A 106 -9.47 -8.04 22.32
N ASP A 107 -9.69 -8.92 23.30
CA ASP A 107 -9.79 -8.53 24.70
C ASP A 107 -8.50 -7.96 25.31
N ASP A 108 -7.35 -8.46 24.86
CA ASP A 108 -6.04 -8.14 25.42
C ASP A 108 -5.03 -7.88 24.28
N PRO A 109 -4.64 -6.61 24.05
CA PRO A 109 -3.64 -6.23 23.06
C PRO A 109 -2.22 -6.79 23.31
N VAL A 110 -1.94 -7.23 24.55
CA VAL A 110 -0.65 -7.80 24.95
C VAL A 110 -0.70 -9.33 24.94
N THR A 111 -1.83 -9.96 25.28
CA THR A 111 -1.93 -11.42 25.39
C THR A 111 -3.06 -11.98 24.53
N PRO A 112 -2.98 -11.84 23.19
CA PRO A 112 -4.06 -12.28 22.32
C PRO A 112 -4.26 -13.79 22.39
N LYS A 113 -5.53 -14.23 22.35
CA LYS A 113 -5.89 -15.65 22.42
C LYS A 113 -5.69 -16.33 21.05
N PRO A 114 -5.17 -17.57 20.98
CA PRO A 114 -5.26 -18.37 19.78
C PRO A 114 -6.70 -18.45 19.28
N GLY A 115 -6.90 -18.36 17.96
CA GLY A 115 -8.19 -18.21 17.30
C GLY A 115 -8.50 -16.77 16.88
N THR A 116 -7.83 -15.76 17.45
CA THR A 116 -8.06 -14.33 17.13
C THR A 116 -7.18 -13.82 15.98
N LEU A 117 -7.62 -12.75 15.32
CA LEU A 117 -6.83 -12.06 14.30
C LEU A 117 -5.51 -11.51 14.88
N ARG A 118 -5.55 -10.88 16.06
CA ARG A 118 -4.35 -10.32 16.71
C ARG A 118 -3.30 -11.39 16.98
N TYR A 119 -3.70 -12.58 17.46
CA TYR A 119 -2.77 -13.68 17.64
C TYR A 119 -2.09 -14.05 16.31
N ALA A 120 -2.85 -14.16 15.23
CA ALA A 120 -2.34 -14.58 13.93
C ALA A 120 -1.31 -13.61 13.35
N VAL A 121 -1.61 -12.30 13.37
CA VAL A 121 -0.78 -11.30 12.67
C VAL A 121 0.58 -11.06 13.32
N ILE A 122 0.74 -11.39 14.61
CA ILE A 122 2.02 -11.20 15.32
C ILE A 122 2.98 -12.37 15.19
N GLN A 123 2.56 -13.54 14.68
CA GLN A 123 3.42 -14.73 14.64
C GLN A 123 4.69 -14.49 13.80
N GLU A 124 5.78 -15.19 14.12
CA GLU A 124 7.06 -15.05 13.41
C GLU A 124 7.00 -15.68 12.02
N GLU A 125 6.35 -16.83 11.89
CA GLU A 125 6.23 -17.52 10.61
C GLU A 125 5.31 -16.79 9.62
N PRO A 126 5.52 -16.98 8.31
CA PRO A 126 4.56 -16.54 7.30
C PRO A 126 3.18 -17.18 7.54
N LEU A 127 2.12 -16.38 7.53
CA LEU A 127 0.75 -16.88 7.71
C LEU A 127 -0.22 -16.30 6.68
N TRP A 128 -0.99 -17.19 6.06
CA TRP A 128 -2.14 -16.84 5.25
C TRP A 128 -3.40 -16.91 6.11
N ILE A 129 -3.87 -15.75 6.57
CA ILE A 129 -4.92 -15.63 7.57
C ILE A 129 -6.27 -15.52 6.88
N ILE A 130 -7.18 -16.45 7.18
CA ILE A 130 -8.54 -16.50 6.66
C ILE A 130 -9.55 -16.50 7.82
N PHE A 131 -10.83 -16.41 7.48
CA PHE A 131 -11.90 -16.32 8.46
C PHE A 131 -12.89 -17.48 8.28
N ASP A 132 -13.29 -18.09 9.39
CA ASP A 132 -14.24 -19.22 9.41
C ASP A 132 -15.66 -18.81 8.98
N ARG A 133 -16.03 -17.57 9.28
CA ARG A 133 -17.36 -17.01 9.08
C ARG A 133 -17.29 -15.50 8.96
N ASP A 134 -18.43 -14.88 8.66
CA ASP A 134 -18.59 -13.42 8.72
C ASP A 134 -18.26 -12.91 10.13
N MET A 135 -17.51 -11.81 10.21
CA MET A 135 -17.01 -11.27 11.48
C MET A 135 -17.01 -9.74 11.47
N VAL A 136 -17.38 -9.15 12.60
CA VAL A 136 -17.08 -7.76 12.93
C VAL A 136 -16.07 -7.79 14.07
N ILE A 137 -14.86 -7.32 13.78
CA ILE A 137 -13.73 -7.29 14.70
C ILE A 137 -13.55 -5.85 15.15
N GLN A 138 -13.93 -5.58 16.40
CA GLN A 138 -13.65 -4.32 17.05
C GLN A 138 -12.38 -4.46 17.87
N LEU A 139 -11.28 -3.90 17.36
CA LEU A 139 -10.01 -3.92 18.05
C LEU A 139 -10.05 -2.97 19.26
N LYS A 140 -9.32 -3.31 20.32
CA LYS A 140 -9.12 -2.41 21.46
C LYS A 140 -7.99 -1.41 21.21
N GLU A 141 -6.97 -1.85 20.50
CA GLU A 141 -5.76 -1.09 20.16
C GLU A 141 -5.36 -1.35 18.71
N GLU A 142 -4.46 -0.54 18.16
CA GLU A 142 -3.95 -0.75 16.80
C GLU A 142 -3.54 -2.22 16.58
N LEU A 143 -3.93 -2.78 15.44
CA LEU A 143 -3.51 -4.12 15.01
C LEU A 143 -2.13 -4.01 14.38
N ILE A 144 -1.11 -4.03 15.24
CA ILE A 144 0.30 -4.13 14.83
C ILE A 144 0.60 -5.58 14.47
N MET A 145 1.40 -5.77 13.42
CA MET A 145 1.68 -7.09 12.86
C MET A 145 3.16 -7.28 12.54
N ASN A 146 3.56 -8.54 12.43
CA ASN A 146 4.88 -8.94 11.96
C ASN A 146 4.90 -9.06 10.43
N SER A 147 6.09 -9.21 9.84
CA SER A 147 6.28 -9.41 8.39
C SER A 147 5.64 -10.71 7.88
N TYR A 148 5.44 -10.81 6.57
CA TYR A 148 4.95 -12.01 5.88
C TYR A 148 3.55 -12.45 6.31
N LYS A 149 2.58 -11.53 6.22
CA LYS A 149 1.19 -11.79 6.58
C LYS A 149 0.27 -11.48 5.41
N THR A 150 -0.68 -12.38 5.18
CA THR A 150 -1.84 -12.07 4.33
C THR A 150 -3.09 -12.10 5.21
N ILE A 151 -3.87 -11.03 5.18
CA ILE A 151 -5.25 -11.02 5.70
C ILE A 151 -6.16 -11.19 4.47
N ASP A 152 -6.81 -12.33 4.34
CA ASP A 152 -7.63 -12.73 3.19
C ASP A 152 -9.09 -12.93 3.61
N GLY A 153 -9.93 -11.93 3.33
CA GLY A 153 -11.37 -11.95 3.62
C GLY A 153 -12.20 -12.86 2.70
N ARG A 154 -11.63 -13.41 1.62
CA ARG A 154 -12.44 -14.17 0.65
C ARG A 154 -13.14 -15.37 1.29
N GLY A 155 -14.45 -15.44 1.10
CA GLY A 155 -15.30 -16.49 1.66
C GLY A 155 -16.05 -16.08 2.94
N ALA A 156 -15.83 -14.87 3.45
CA ALA A 156 -16.53 -14.30 4.60
C ALA A 156 -16.67 -12.77 4.44
N SER A 157 -17.72 -12.18 5.02
CA SER A 157 -17.82 -10.73 5.19
C SER A 157 -17.11 -10.33 6.47
N VAL A 158 -15.91 -9.75 6.33
CA VAL A 158 -15.05 -9.38 7.46
C VAL A 158 -14.98 -7.87 7.57
N HIS A 159 -15.25 -7.35 8.75
CA HIS A 159 -15.20 -5.94 9.07
C HIS A 159 -14.20 -5.71 10.20
N ILE A 160 -13.24 -4.81 10.00
CA ILE A 160 -12.44 -4.22 11.07
C ILE A 160 -13.00 -2.82 11.29
N ALA A 161 -13.69 -2.62 12.41
CA ALA A 161 -14.49 -1.42 12.59
C ALA A 161 -14.73 -1.00 14.04
N ASN A 162 -15.16 0.25 14.21
CA ASN A 162 -15.63 0.85 15.47
C ASN A 162 -14.58 1.03 16.58
N GLY A 163 -13.31 0.70 16.30
CA GLY A 163 -12.15 0.87 17.17
C GLY A 163 -10.92 1.23 16.35
N PRO A 164 -9.71 1.12 16.91
CA PRO A 164 -8.48 1.23 16.14
C PRO A 164 -8.42 0.19 15.02
N CYS A 165 -7.60 0.44 14.00
CA CYS A 165 -7.51 -0.40 12.82
C CYS A 165 -6.07 -0.86 12.57
N ILE A 166 -5.62 -0.92 11.32
CA ILE A 166 -4.42 -1.68 10.94
C ILE A 166 -3.17 -0.80 10.95
N THR A 167 -2.09 -1.28 11.57
CA THR A 167 -0.78 -0.59 11.56
C THR A 167 0.32 -1.54 11.10
N ILE A 168 0.86 -1.28 9.91
CA ILE A 168 2.02 -1.94 9.31
C ILE A 168 3.25 -1.10 9.63
N GLN A 169 3.94 -1.42 10.72
CA GLN A 169 5.07 -0.64 11.19
C GLN A 169 6.40 -1.39 11.07
N TYR A 170 7.33 -0.85 10.29
CA TYR A 170 8.69 -1.36 10.09
C TYR A 170 8.76 -2.85 9.71
N VAL A 171 7.75 -3.32 8.97
CA VAL A 171 7.65 -4.71 8.50
C VAL A 171 7.48 -4.75 6.99
N THR A 172 7.67 -5.94 6.42
CA THR A 172 7.63 -6.16 4.98
C THR A 172 6.74 -7.34 4.58
N ASN A 173 6.38 -7.40 3.30
CA ASN A 173 5.61 -8.49 2.70
C ASN A 173 4.25 -8.67 3.38
N ILE A 174 3.39 -7.66 3.21
CA ILE A 174 2.03 -7.67 3.75
C ILE A 174 1.01 -7.60 2.61
N ILE A 175 -0.02 -8.44 2.68
CA ILE A 175 -1.19 -8.36 1.81
C ILE A 175 -2.43 -8.18 2.69
N ILE A 176 -3.21 -7.13 2.41
CA ILE A 176 -4.54 -6.93 3.00
C ILE A 176 -5.53 -7.04 1.85
N HIS A 177 -6.40 -8.06 1.89
CA HIS A 177 -7.25 -8.39 0.77
C HIS A 177 -8.68 -8.76 1.17
N GLY A 178 -9.66 -8.16 0.50
CA GLY A 178 -11.05 -8.63 0.54
C GLY A 178 -11.80 -8.30 1.84
N ILE A 179 -11.38 -7.29 2.61
CA ILE A 179 -12.01 -6.93 3.89
C ILE A 179 -12.63 -5.53 3.88
N ASN A 180 -13.53 -5.27 4.81
CA ASN A 180 -14.15 -3.97 5.04
C ASN A 180 -13.43 -3.29 6.22
N ILE A 181 -13.02 -2.03 6.05
CA ILE A 181 -12.30 -1.24 7.06
C ILE A 181 -13.01 0.09 7.22
N HIS A 182 -13.72 0.30 8.32
CA HIS A 182 -14.53 1.51 8.46
C HIS A 182 -14.80 1.91 9.91
N ASP A 183 -15.23 3.14 10.13
CA ASP A 183 -15.49 3.66 11.49
C ASP A 183 -14.27 3.51 12.42
N CYS A 184 -13.06 3.63 11.85
CA CYS A 184 -11.82 3.52 12.60
C CYS A 184 -11.67 4.70 13.57
N LYS A 185 -11.20 4.41 14.78
CA LYS A 185 -11.07 5.36 15.89
C LYS A 185 -9.65 5.36 16.43
N GLN A 186 -9.31 6.40 17.18
CA GLN A 186 -8.06 6.44 17.91
C GLN A 186 -8.05 5.37 19.00
N GLY A 187 -6.89 4.72 19.17
CA GLY A 187 -6.54 3.90 20.31
C GLY A 187 -5.27 4.45 20.94
N GLY A 188 -4.78 3.83 22.01
CA GLY A 188 -3.44 4.07 22.53
C GLY A 188 -3.42 4.38 24.02
N ASN A 189 -2.26 4.81 24.48
CA ASN A 189 -1.90 4.83 25.91
C ASN A 189 -1.99 3.44 26.53
N ALA A 190 -1.51 2.45 25.77
CA ALA A 190 -1.55 1.04 26.14
C ALA A 190 -0.28 0.32 25.66
N TYR A 191 0.02 -0.80 26.29
CA TYR A 191 0.99 -1.75 25.76
C TYR A 191 0.33 -2.58 24.65
N VAL A 192 1.02 -2.72 23.52
CA VAL A 192 0.54 -3.48 22.36
C VAL A 192 1.63 -4.43 21.89
N ARG A 193 1.25 -5.70 21.68
CA ARG A 193 2.14 -6.73 21.16
C ARG A 193 2.27 -6.65 19.64
N ASP A 194 3.49 -6.74 19.15
CA ASP A 194 3.82 -6.77 17.70
C ASP A 194 4.46 -8.09 17.25
N SER A 195 4.95 -8.90 18.20
CA SER A 195 5.54 -10.23 17.96
C SER A 195 5.41 -11.13 19.19
N PRO A 196 5.70 -12.44 19.11
CA PRO A 196 5.60 -13.33 20.28
C PRO A 196 6.57 -12.92 21.39
N GLY A 197 7.72 -12.33 21.04
CA GLY A 197 8.76 -11.93 21.97
C GLY A 197 8.74 -10.46 22.41
N HIS A 198 7.98 -9.59 21.75
CA HIS A 198 8.02 -8.15 22.01
C HIS A 198 6.64 -7.50 22.06
N TYR A 199 6.51 -6.51 22.93
CA TYR A 199 5.39 -5.57 23.00
C TYR A 199 5.93 -4.22 23.49
N GLY A 200 5.31 -3.13 23.05
CA GLY A 200 5.76 -1.77 23.34
C GLY A 200 4.64 -0.85 23.79
N TRP A 201 4.99 0.25 24.44
CA TRP A 201 4.03 1.30 24.77
C TRP A 201 3.63 2.07 23.51
N ARG A 202 2.34 2.20 23.25
CA ARG A 202 1.77 2.96 22.13
C ARG A 202 1.12 4.23 22.64
N THR A 203 1.47 5.36 22.02
CA THR A 203 0.74 6.62 22.21
C THR A 203 -0.57 6.59 21.43
N VAL A 204 -1.34 7.67 21.53
CA VAL A 204 -2.60 7.80 20.79
C VAL A 204 -2.34 7.69 19.29
N SER A 205 -3.06 6.80 18.62
CA SER A 205 -3.06 6.66 17.17
C SER A 205 -4.00 7.68 16.51
N ASP A 206 -3.77 7.97 15.23
CA ASP A 206 -4.58 8.95 14.50
C ASP A 206 -5.99 8.42 14.17
N GLY A 207 -6.14 7.09 14.12
CA GLY A 207 -7.38 6.41 13.79
C GLY A 207 -7.58 6.23 12.28
N ASP A 208 -6.48 5.98 11.57
CA ASP A 208 -6.47 5.62 10.16
C ASP A 208 -7.04 4.22 9.92
N GLY A 209 -7.52 3.95 8.71
CA GLY A 209 -7.90 2.60 8.29
C GLY A 209 -6.71 1.65 8.19
N VAL A 210 -5.74 2.01 7.35
CA VAL A 210 -4.48 1.29 7.15
C VAL A 210 -3.32 2.29 7.24
N SER A 211 -2.52 2.19 8.30
CA SER A 211 -1.32 2.99 8.48
C SER A 211 -0.07 2.17 8.13
N ILE A 212 0.73 2.63 7.17
CA ILE A 212 1.98 2.01 6.70
C ILE A 212 3.14 2.93 7.10
N PHE A 213 3.87 2.51 8.12
CA PHE A 213 4.93 3.28 8.74
C PHE A 213 6.27 2.60 8.51
N GLY A 214 7.11 3.15 7.62
CA GLY A 214 8.37 2.52 7.22
C GLY A 214 8.24 1.08 6.70
N GLY A 215 7.09 0.74 6.11
CA GLY A 215 6.81 -0.59 5.58
C GLY A 215 7.23 -0.74 4.12
N SER A 216 7.54 -1.96 3.68
CA SER A 216 7.90 -2.23 2.28
C SER A 216 7.26 -3.49 1.73
N HIS A 217 6.99 -3.54 0.42
CA HIS A 217 6.33 -4.69 -0.21
C HIS A 217 4.94 -4.94 0.40
N VAL A 218 4.08 -3.94 0.26
CA VAL A 218 2.72 -3.95 0.80
C VAL A 218 1.71 -3.89 -0.34
N TRP A 219 0.66 -4.71 -0.24
CA TRP A 219 -0.44 -4.71 -1.18
C TRP A 219 -1.78 -4.62 -0.46
N VAL A 220 -2.51 -3.53 -0.71
CA VAL A 220 -3.89 -3.34 -0.22
C VAL A 220 -4.83 -3.49 -1.41
N ASP A 221 -5.56 -4.60 -1.43
CA ASP A 221 -6.34 -5.03 -2.59
C ASP A 221 -7.78 -5.35 -2.23
N HIS A 222 -8.76 -4.99 -3.07
CA HIS A 222 -10.15 -5.41 -2.86
C HIS A 222 -10.68 -5.10 -1.45
N CYS A 223 -10.29 -3.97 -0.86
CA CYS A 223 -10.82 -3.52 0.41
C CYS A 223 -11.90 -2.46 0.19
N SER A 224 -12.93 -2.47 1.04
CA SER A 224 -13.91 -1.38 1.13
C SER A 224 -13.54 -0.51 2.32
N LEU A 225 -13.26 0.79 2.10
CA LEU A 225 -12.82 1.71 3.15
C LEU A 225 -13.70 2.94 3.25
N SER A 226 -14.10 3.34 4.48
CA SER A 226 -14.92 4.53 4.70
C SER A 226 -14.91 5.04 6.13
N ASN A 227 -15.25 6.32 6.33
CA ASN A 227 -15.59 6.92 7.63
C ASN A 227 -14.58 6.66 8.76
N CYS A 228 -13.27 6.72 8.47
CA CYS A 228 -12.23 6.63 9.50
C CYS A 228 -12.09 7.97 10.25
N LYS A 229 -11.33 7.98 11.36
CA LYS A 229 -11.13 9.19 12.15
C LYS A 229 -10.20 10.21 11.46
N ASP A 230 -9.12 9.75 10.84
CA ASP A 230 -8.20 10.60 10.09
C ASP A 230 -8.05 10.15 8.62
N GLY A 231 -7.11 9.27 8.27
CA GLY A 231 -6.88 8.74 6.92
C GLY A 231 -7.62 7.42 6.61
N LEU A 232 -7.88 7.10 5.34
CA LEU A 232 -8.22 5.70 4.98
C LEU A 232 -6.95 4.86 4.82
N ILE A 233 -5.99 5.36 4.03
CA ILE A 233 -4.70 4.69 3.79
C ILE A 233 -3.57 5.71 3.85
N ASP A 234 -2.69 5.56 4.84
CA ASP A 234 -1.54 6.44 5.03
C ASP A 234 -0.24 5.66 4.87
N ALA A 235 0.71 6.17 4.09
CA ALA A 235 2.02 5.57 3.92
C ALA A 235 3.11 6.63 4.13
N ILE A 236 3.95 6.45 5.14
CA ILE A 236 4.88 7.48 5.63
C ILE A 236 6.21 6.86 6.06
N HIS A 237 7.18 7.70 6.43
CA HIS A 237 8.45 7.28 7.04
C HIS A 237 9.29 6.32 6.19
N GLY A 238 9.46 6.63 4.91
CA GLY A 238 10.27 5.83 3.98
C GLY A 238 9.57 4.57 3.49
N SER A 239 8.24 4.47 3.65
CA SER A 239 7.48 3.36 3.10
C SER A 239 7.59 3.32 1.57
N THR A 240 7.73 2.13 0.98
CA THR A 240 7.95 1.98 -0.47
C THR A 240 7.54 0.60 -1.00
N ALA A 241 7.57 0.41 -2.32
CA ALA A 241 7.11 -0.81 -2.97
C ALA A 241 5.67 -1.18 -2.58
N ILE A 242 4.75 -0.24 -2.79
CA ILE A 242 3.34 -0.38 -2.40
C ILE A 242 2.45 -0.43 -3.65
N THR A 243 1.44 -1.28 -3.62
CA THR A 243 0.31 -1.25 -4.56
C THR A 243 -0.99 -1.12 -3.78
N VAL A 244 -1.84 -0.19 -4.19
CA VAL A 244 -3.20 -0.01 -3.69
C VAL A 244 -4.13 -0.24 -4.89
N SER A 245 -4.85 -1.35 -4.90
CA SER A 245 -5.65 -1.74 -6.07
C SER A 245 -7.04 -2.27 -5.78
N ASN A 246 -7.94 -2.15 -6.74
CA ASN A 246 -9.30 -2.72 -6.67
C ASN A 246 -10.08 -2.32 -5.41
N ASN A 247 -9.71 -1.23 -4.73
CA ASN A 247 -10.40 -0.82 -3.50
C ASN A 247 -11.59 0.08 -3.83
N TYR A 248 -12.60 0.04 -2.98
CA TYR A 248 -13.73 0.96 -3.02
C TYR A 248 -13.67 1.88 -1.81
N MET A 249 -13.56 3.18 -2.06
CA MET A 249 -13.40 4.18 -1.00
C MET A 249 -14.56 5.17 -1.06
N THR A 250 -15.21 5.43 0.07
CA THR A 250 -16.37 6.33 0.14
C THR A 250 -16.44 7.09 1.46
N HIS A 251 -17.26 8.13 1.52
CA HIS A 251 -17.67 8.84 2.74
C HIS A 251 -16.50 9.20 3.65
N HIS A 252 -15.54 9.98 3.13
CA HIS A 252 -14.32 10.28 3.87
C HIS A 252 -13.63 11.56 3.37
N ASP A 253 -13.09 12.36 4.29
CA ASP A 253 -12.39 13.61 3.94
C ASP A 253 -10.99 13.34 3.37
N LYS A 254 -10.12 12.78 4.21
CA LYS A 254 -8.69 12.60 3.93
C LYS A 254 -8.43 11.17 3.46
N VAL A 255 -8.57 10.90 2.17
CA VAL A 255 -8.59 9.52 1.66
C VAL A 255 -7.24 8.82 1.79
N MET A 256 -6.20 9.33 1.15
CA MET A 256 -4.91 8.66 1.06
C MET A 256 -3.74 9.64 1.14
N LEU A 257 -2.92 9.55 2.19
CA LEU A 257 -1.72 10.36 2.37
C LEU A 257 -0.46 9.55 2.11
N LEU A 258 0.34 9.99 1.14
CA LEU A 258 1.60 9.34 0.76
C LEU A 258 2.77 10.30 1.03
N GLY A 259 3.40 10.14 2.19
CA GLY A 259 4.41 11.01 2.76
C GLY A 259 3.80 12.09 3.66
N HIS A 260 4.29 12.23 4.89
CA HIS A 260 3.65 13.06 5.94
C HIS A 260 4.17 14.50 6.01
N SER A 261 5.43 14.73 5.62
CA SER A 261 6.12 15.99 5.86
C SER A 261 6.97 16.43 4.66
N ASP A 262 6.86 17.72 4.32
CA ASP A 262 7.64 18.35 3.26
C ASP A 262 9.16 18.33 3.56
N SER A 263 9.55 18.24 4.84
CA SER A 263 10.96 18.19 5.26
C SER A 263 11.50 16.76 5.38
N TYR A 264 10.65 15.74 5.31
CA TYR A 264 11.07 14.35 5.49
C TYR A 264 11.58 13.73 4.18
N THR A 265 12.82 14.07 3.82
CA THR A 265 13.40 13.72 2.53
C THR A 265 13.68 12.22 2.30
N GLN A 266 13.57 11.38 3.34
CA GLN A 266 13.65 9.93 3.17
C GLN A 266 12.47 9.38 2.34
N ASP A 267 11.33 10.07 2.28
CA ASP A 267 10.19 9.68 1.45
C ASP A 267 10.49 9.78 -0.07
N LYS A 268 11.65 10.30 -0.49
CA LYS A 268 12.09 10.27 -1.90
C LYS A 268 12.23 8.85 -2.46
N ILE A 269 12.41 7.84 -1.59
CA ILE A 269 12.44 6.43 -2.01
C ILE A 269 11.05 5.84 -2.24
N MET A 270 9.99 6.54 -1.83
CA MET A 270 8.63 6.04 -1.88
C MET A 270 8.19 5.79 -3.32
N GLN A 271 7.66 4.60 -3.55
CA GLN A 271 7.10 4.20 -4.84
C GLN A 271 5.75 3.52 -4.60
N VAL A 272 4.68 4.11 -5.12
CA VAL A 272 3.31 3.62 -4.92
C VAL A 272 2.57 3.54 -6.25
N THR A 273 1.92 2.40 -6.49
CA THR A 273 0.98 2.21 -7.60
C THR A 273 -0.44 2.25 -7.07
N ILE A 274 -1.26 3.16 -7.60
CA ILE A 274 -2.67 3.32 -7.28
C ILE A 274 -3.42 2.91 -8.56
N ALA A 275 -4.04 1.72 -8.56
CA ALA A 275 -4.60 1.16 -9.79
C ALA A 275 -5.97 0.50 -9.60
N PHE A 276 -6.89 0.72 -10.54
CA PHE A 276 -8.21 0.08 -10.56
C PHE A 276 -9.08 0.32 -9.32
N ASN A 277 -8.78 1.35 -8.53
CA ASN A 277 -9.63 1.73 -7.40
C ASN A 277 -10.85 2.49 -7.92
N HIS A 278 -11.95 2.40 -7.18
CA HIS A 278 -13.11 3.25 -7.36
C HIS A 278 -13.17 4.25 -6.18
N PHE A 279 -12.91 5.51 -6.50
CA PHE A 279 -13.11 6.65 -5.60
C PHE A 279 -14.57 7.12 -5.74
N GLY A 280 -15.37 6.65 -4.79
CA GLY A 280 -16.83 6.71 -4.78
C GLY A 280 -17.38 7.94 -4.08
N GLU A 281 -18.67 7.86 -3.73
CA GLU A 281 -19.44 8.96 -3.15
C GLU A 281 -18.91 9.46 -1.81
N GLY A 282 -19.17 10.74 -1.51
CA GLY A 282 -18.85 11.36 -0.22
C GLY A 282 -17.36 11.53 0.07
N LEU A 283 -16.49 11.43 -0.94
CA LEU A 283 -15.07 11.73 -0.81
C LEU A 283 -14.80 13.22 -0.99
N ILE A 284 -13.90 13.79 -0.17
CA ILE A 284 -13.54 15.22 -0.27
C ILE A 284 -12.24 15.42 -1.04
N GLN A 285 -11.15 14.74 -0.62
CA GLN A 285 -9.80 15.02 -1.13
C GLN A 285 -8.79 13.86 -0.93
N ARG A 286 -7.55 14.07 -1.42
CA ARG A 286 -6.38 13.21 -1.23
C ARG A 286 -6.51 11.82 -1.86
N MET A 287 -6.76 11.75 -3.17
CA MET A 287 -6.92 10.50 -3.91
C MET A 287 -5.86 10.32 -5.03
N PRO A 288 -4.54 10.36 -4.75
CA PRO A 288 -3.87 10.54 -3.45
C PRO A 288 -3.43 12.00 -3.17
N ARG A 289 -2.94 12.27 -1.95
CA ARG A 289 -2.04 13.42 -1.66
C ARG A 289 -0.61 12.93 -1.46
N CYS A 290 0.30 13.38 -2.31
CA CYS A 290 1.66 12.85 -2.40
C CYS A 290 2.76 13.83 -1.98
N ARG A 291 3.89 13.30 -1.50
CA ARG A 291 5.14 14.05 -1.27
C ARG A 291 6.37 13.28 -1.71
N HIS A 292 7.37 13.98 -2.26
CA HIS A 292 8.70 13.49 -2.66
C HIS A 292 8.76 12.37 -3.71
N GLY A 293 8.18 11.20 -3.44
CA GLY A 293 8.40 9.96 -4.18
C GLY A 293 7.80 9.89 -5.59
N TYR A 294 7.64 8.67 -6.08
CA TYR A 294 7.14 8.34 -7.42
C TYR A 294 5.79 7.64 -7.32
N PHE A 295 4.78 8.20 -7.97
CA PHE A 295 3.40 7.76 -7.85
C PHE A 295 2.83 7.45 -9.23
N HIS A 296 2.41 6.21 -9.43
CA HIS A 296 1.71 5.78 -10.62
C HIS A 296 0.21 5.70 -10.32
N VAL A 297 -0.57 6.63 -10.85
CA VAL A 297 -2.03 6.68 -10.70
C VAL A 297 -2.63 6.22 -12.01
N VAL A 298 -3.13 4.99 -12.09
CA VAL A 298 -3.47 4.38 -13.38
C VAL A 298 -4.80 3.63 -13.37
N ASN A 299 -5.66 3.93 -14.36
CA ASN A 299 -6.95 3.25 -14.55
C ASN A 299 -7.88 3.22 -13.32
N ASN A 300 -7.88 4.26 -12.48
CA ASN A 300 -8.85 4.42 -11.40
C ASN A 300 -10.10 5.16 -11.88
N ASP A 301 -11.25 4.88 -11.28
CA ASP A 301 -12.50 5.59 -11.53
C ASP A 301 -12.78 6.59 -10.40
N TYR A 302 -12.80 7.87 -10.75
CA TYR A 302 -13.11 8.98 -9.84
C TYR A 302 -14.50 9.49 -10.17
N THR A 303 -15.44 9.15 -9.31
CA THR A 303 -16.85 9.54 -9.50
C THR A 303 -17.26 10.71 -8.63
N HIS A 304 -16.56 10.97 -7.52
CA HIS A 304 -16.80 12.10 -6.64
C HIS A 304 -15.50 12.62 -6.02
N TRP A 305 -15.45 13.92 -5.80
CA TRP A 305 -14.58 14.63 -4.89
C TRP A 305 -15.27 15.94 -4.52
N GLU A 306 -14.90 16.60 -3.43
CA GLU A 306 -15.46 17.92 -3.11
C GLU A 306 -14.43 19.03 -3.32
N MET A 307 -13.15 18.76 -3.05
CA MET A 307 -12.08 19.76 -3.13
C MET A 307 -11.12 19.52 -4.30
N TYR A 308 -10.51 18.32 -4.37
CA TYR A 308 -9.63 17.90 -5.47
C TYR A 308 -9.49 16.38 -5.45
N ALA A 309 -9.09 15.79 -6.58
CA ALA A 309 -8.79 14.36 -6.64
C ALA A 309 -7.32 14.09 -6.28
N ILE A 310 -6.38 14.59 -7.09
CA ILE A 310 -4.94 14.30 -6.96
C ILE A 310 -4.22 15.54 -6.45
N GLY A 311 -3.43 15.42 -5.38
CA GLY A 311 -2.71 16.55 -4.83
C GLY A 311 -1.32 16.20 -4.33
N GLY A 312 -0.58 17.21 -3.89
CA GLY A 312 0.74 16.99 -3.32
C GLY A 312 1.50 18.27 -3.00
N SER A 313 2.56 18.10 -2.22
CA SER A 313 3.53 19.13 -1.83
C SER A 313 4.94 18.53 -1.81
N ALA A 314 5.99 19.35 -1.80
CA ALA A 314 7.39 18.91 -1.82
C ALA A 314 7.76 17.97 -2.99
N GLU A 315 7.54 18.44 -4.22
CA GLU A 315 8.11 17.86 -5.46
C GLU A 315 7.81 16.36 -5.72
N PRO A 316 6.59 15.83 -5.50
CA PRO A 316 6.28 14.45 -5.88
C PRO A 316 6.29 14.32 -7.41
N THR A 317 6.69 13.15 -7.92
CA THR A 317 6.48 12.79 -9.32
C THR A 317 5.17 12.03 -9.44
N ILE A 318 4.18 12.63 -10.09
CA ILE A 318 2.85 12.04 -10.29
C ILE A 318 2.67 11.71 -11.77
N ASN A 319 2.45 10.42 -12.02
CA ASN A 319 2.15 9.87 -13.33
C ASN A 319 0.69 9.41 -13.36
N SER A 320 -0.22 10.24 -13.89
CA SER A 320 -1.62 9.90 -14.12
C SER A 320 -1.80 9.32 -15.52
N GLN A 321 -2.29 8.08 -15.64
CA GLN A 321 -2.52 7.43 -16.94
C GLN A 321 -3.85 6.67 -17.02
N GLY A 322 -4.63 6.94 -18.07
CA GLY A 322 -5.82 6.16 -18.40
C GLY A 322 -6.91 6.13 -17.32
N ASN A 323 -6.91 7.07 -16.36
CA ASN A 323 -7.96 7.19 -15.34
C ASN A 323 -9.24 7.78 -15.94
N ARG A 324 -10.34 7.69 -15.20
CA ARG A 324 -11.60 8.37 -15.52
C ARG A 324 -11.95 9.34 -14.40
N PHE A 325 -12.11 10.62 -14.74
CA PHE A 325 -12.47 11.68 -13.80
C PHE A 325 -13.82 12.28 -14.18
N LEU A 326 -14.85 12.00 -13.38
CA LEU A 326 -16.14 12.67 -13.48
C LEU A 326 -16.20 13.80 -12.47
N ALA A 327 -16.00 15.04 -12.93
CA ALA A 327 -16.05 16.19 -12.03
C ALA A 327 -17.45 16.37 -11.42
N PRO A 328 -17.53 16.80 -10.15
CA PRO A 328 -18.77 17.26 -9.53
C PRO A 328 -19.41 18.38 -10.32
N ASP A 329 -20.71 18.61 -10.14
CA ASP A 329 -21.41 19.72 -10.80
C ASP A 329 -20.96 21.11 -10.31
N ASP A 330 -20.34 21.20 -9.13
CA ASP A 330 -19.75 22.44 -8.63
C ASP A 330 -18.67 22.96 -9.61
N ARG A 331 -18.87 24.20 -10.07
CA ARG A 331 -17.96 24.91 -10.97
C ARG A 331 -16.57 25.14 -10.38
N PHE A 332 -16.43 25.12 -9.05
CA PHE A 332 -15.15 25.35 -8.37
C PHE A 332 -14.35 24.08 -8.14
N SER A 333 -14.94 22.91 -8.37
CA SER A 333 -14.31 21.59 -8.14
C SER A 333 -14.01 20.85 -9.45
N LYS A 334 -13.72 21.60 -10.53
CA LYS A 334 -13.42 21.03 -11.86
C LYS A 334 -11.96 20.63 -12.03
N GLU A 335 -11.05 21.27 -11.30
CA GLU A 335 -9.63 20.92 -11.36
C GLU A 335 -9.39 19.62 -10.60
N VAL A 336 -8.83 18.62 -11.29
CA VAL A 336 -8.44 17.33 -10.71
C VAL A 336 -7.27 17.50 -9.74
N THR A 337 -6.36 18.44 -10.06
CA THR A 337 -5.07 18.62 -9.42
C THR A 337 -5.06 19.70 -8.35
N LYS A 338 -4.32 19.48 -7.26
CA LYS A 338 -4.03 20.50 -6.24
C LYS A 338 -2.56 20.50 -5.81
N HIS A 339 -1.83 21.53 -6.23
CA HIS A 339 -0.46 21.78 -5.79
C HIS A 339 -0.48 22.52 -4.44
N GLU A 340 -0.30 21.79 -3.36
CA GLU A 340 -0.35 22.32 -2.00
C GLU A 340 0.96 22.98 -1.59
N ASP A 341 0.86 23.98 -0.72
CA ASP A 341 1.99 24.58 0.01
C ASP A 341 3.12 25.14 -0.88
N ALA A 342 2.84 25.40 -2.17
CA ALA A 342 3.81 25.93 -3.13
C ALA A 342 3.19 26.97 -4.08
N PRO A 343 3.86 28.09 -4.37
CA PRO A 343 3.44 29.00 -5.42
C PRO A 343 3.71 28.40 -6.81
N GLN A 344 3.01 28.90 -7.83
CA GLN A 344 3.18 28.45 -9.23
C GLN A 344 4.62 28.56 -9.74
N SER A 345 5.39 29.54 -9.28
CA SER A 345 6.81 29.67 -9.63
C SER A 345 7.64 28.45 -9.24
N GLN A 346 7.21 27.70 -8.23
CA GLN A 346 7.85 26.49 -7.73
C GLN A 346 7.20 25.24 -8.34
N TRP A 347 5.89 25.04 -8.16
CA TRP A 347 5.26 23.77 -8.54
C TRP A 347 5.24 23.50 -10.04
N LYS A 348 5.34 24.55 -10.88
CA LYS A 348 5.45 24.37 -12.34
C LYS A 348 6.65 23.51 -12.77
N ASN A 349 7.65 23.37 -11.90
CA ASN A 349 8.85 22.55 -12.14
C ASN A 349 8.70 21.11 -11.63
N TRP A 350 7.62 20.78 -10.91
CA TRP A 350 7.34 19.43 -10.43
C TRP A 350 6.93 18.55 -11.60
N ASN A 351 7.07 17.23 -11.49
CA ASN A 351 6.78 16.31 -12.59
C ASN A 351 5.38 15.71 -12.45
N TRP A 352 4.36 16.43 -12.91
CA TRP A 352 2.98 15.96 -12.90
C TRP A 352 2.49 15.83 -14.34
N ARG A 353 2.11 14.61 -14.72
CA ARG A 353 1.59 14.31 -16.06
C ARG A 353 0.24 13.62 -16.02
N SER A 354 -0.54 13.85 -17.07
CA SER A 354 -1.81 13.18 -17.37
C SER A 354 -1.72 12.66 -18.81
N GLU A 355 -1.92 11.36 -19.02
CA GLU A 355 -1.83 10.71 -20.33
C GLU A 355 -2.99 9.72 -20.53
N GLY A 356 -3.81 9.94 -21.56
CA GLY A 356 -4.94 9.05 -21.87
C GLY A 356 -6.10 9.07 -20.86
N ASP A 357 -6.07 9.99 -19.89
CA ASP A 357 -7.14 10.20 -18.92
C ASP A 357 -8.43 10.68 -19.60
N LEU A 358 -9.58 10.16 -19.14
CA LEU A 358 -10.91 10.59 -19.57
C LEU A 358 -11.45 11.63 -18.60
N LEU A 359 -11.56 12.87 -19.07
CA LEU A 359 -12.00 14.03 -18.30
C LEU A 359 -13.46 14.36 -18.64
N LEU A 360 -14.37 14.21 -17.68
CA LEU A 360 -15.81 14.36 -17.86
C LEU A 360 -16.36 15.52 -17.02
N ASN A 361 -17.51 16.05 -17.42
CA ASN A 361 -18.21 17.16 -16.76
C ASN A 361 -17.33 18.40 -16.50
N GLY A 362 -16.44 18.72 -17.45
CA GLY A 362 -15.54 19.87 -17.35
C GLY A 362 -14.31 19.65 -16.47
N ALA A 363 -14.04 18.40 -16.04
CA ALA A 363 -12.80 18.06 -15.37
C ALA A 363 -11.59 18.50 -16.20
N PHE A 364 -10.54 18.98 -15.54
CA PHE A 364 -9.25 19.20 -16.19
C PHE A 364 -8.08 18.91 -15.25
N PHE A 365 -6.95 18.55 -15.83
CA PHE A 365 -5.70 18.28 -15.13
C PHE A 365 -4.70 19.38 -15.48
N THR A 366 -4.04 19.97 -14.48
CA THR A 366 -2.98 20.96 -14.70
C THR A 366 -1.61 20.28 -14.63
N PRO A 367 -0.98 19.94 -15.78
CA PRO A 367 0.33 19.30 -15.78
C PRO A 367 1.44 20.29 -15.43
N SER A 368 2.58 19.74 -15.01
CA SER A 368 3.79 20.51 -14.69
C SER A 368 5.06 19.74 -15.10
N GLY A 369 6.18 20.46 -15.20
CA GLY A 369 7.47 19.88 -15.54
C GLY A 369 7.67 19.66 -17.04
N ALA A 370 8.78 19.02 -17.41
CA ALA A 370 9.26 18.98 -18.80
C ALA A 370 8.55 17.94 -19.70
N GLY A 371 7.48 17.27 -19.25
CA GLY A 371 6.67 16.34 -20.06
C GLY A 371 7.34 15.04 -20.50
N ALA A 372 8.66 14.88 -20.38
CA ALA A 372 9.42 13.70 -20.83
C ALA A 372 10.68 13.42 -19.98
N SER A 373 10.57 13.49 -18.66
CA SER A 373 11.68 13.22 -17.74
C SER A 373 11.86 11.72 -17.47
N SER A 374 13.10 11.29 -17.24
CA SER A 374 13.43 9.92 -16.78
C SER A 374 12.72 9.54 -15.47
N SER A 375 12.26 10.53 -14.69
CA SER A 375 11.43 10.33 -13.50
C SER A 375 10.09 9.64 -13.80
N TYR A 376 9.52 9.82 -15.00
CA TYR A 376 8.28 9.15 -15.35
C TYR A 376 8.45 7.68 -15.69
N ALA A 377 9.60 7.29 -16.24
CA ALA A 377 9.95 5.87 -16.30
C ALA A 377 9.97 5.32 -14.88
N LYS A 378 10.65 5.99 -13.94
CA LYS A 378 10.67 5.56 -12.53
C LYS A 378 9.30 5.52 -11.85
N ALA A 379 8.34 6.32 -12.33
CA ALA A 379 6.95 6.37 -11.85
C ALA A 379 5.99 5.52 -12.69
N SER A 380 6.48 4.73 -13.64
CA SER A 380 5.66 3.80 -14.42
C SER A 380 5.92 2.38 -13.92
N SER A 381 4.83 1.65 -13.69
CA SER A 381 4.87 0.32 -13.07
C SER A 381 3.92 -0.69 -13.72
N LEU A 382 3.16 -0.27 -14.73
CA LEU A 382 2.35 -1.08 -15.66
C LEU A 382 1.96 -0.23 -16.87
N GLY A 383 1.51 -0.85 -17.96
CA GLY A 383 0.93 -0.12 -19.10
C GLY A 383 -0.55 0.20 -18.83
N ALA A 384 -0.96 1.45 -19.10
CA ALA A 384 -2.34 1.87 -18.92
C ALA A 384 -3.27 1.24 -19.98
N ARG A 385 -4.46 0.82 -19.56
CA ARG A 385 -5.58 0.45 -20.43
C ARG A 385 -6.30 1.72 -20.92
N PRO A 386 -7.06 1.66 -22.04
CA PRO A 386 -7.90 2.77 -22.46
C PRO A 386 -8.88 3.20 -21.36
N SER A 387 -8.97 4.51 -21.10
CA SER A 387 -9.82 5.09 -20.06
C SER A 387 -11.31 4.82 -20.27
N SER A 388 -11.74 4.51 -21.50
CA SER A 388 -13.10 4.06 -21.80
C SER A 388 -13.49 2.72 -21.15
N LEU A 389 -12.50 1.90 -20.75
CA LEU A 389 -12.74 0.63 -20.05
C LEU A 389 -12.79 0.77 -18.54
N VAL A 390 -12.40 1.92 -17.97
CA VAL A 390 -12.24 2.13 -16.52
C VAL A 390 -13.49 1.75 -15.74
N GLY A 391 -14.67 2.22 -16.18
CA GLY A 391 -15.93 1.89 -15.48
C GLY A 391 -16.23 0.38 -15.44
N THR A 392 -15.78 -0.38 -16.45
CA THR A 392 -15.95 -1.84 -16.46
C THR A 392 -14.90 -2.54 -15.60
N ILE A 393 -13.63 -2.20 -15.75
CA ILE A 393 -12.51 -2.87 -15.05
C ILE A 393 -12.43 -2.55 -13.55
N THR A 394 -13.15 -1.52 -13.10
CA THR A 394 -13.30 -1.15 -11.68
C THR A 394 -14.68 -1.46 -11.10
N SER A 395 -15.59 -2.05 -11.89
CA SER A 395 -16.97 -2.36 -11.46
C SER A 395 -17.09 -3.31 -10.28
N SER A 396 -16.02 -4.07 -10.01
CA SER A 396 -15.92 -5.01 -8.90
C SER A 396 -15.04 -4.52 -7.75
N ALA A 397 -14.65 -3.24 -7.74
CA ALA A 397 -13.83 -2.67 -6.68
C ALA A 397 -14.51 -2.78 -5.31
N GLY A 398 -13.69 -2.92 -4.26
CA GLY A 398 -14.14 -3.13 -2.89
C GLY A 398 -14.03 -4.59 -2.44
N SER A 399 -14.54 -4.86 -1.24
CA SER A 399 -14.61 -6.19 -0.67
C SER A 399 -15.47 -7.13 -1.51
N ILE A 400 -14.99 -8.35 -1.71
CA ILE A 400 -15.53 -9.31 -2.67
C ILE A 400 -16.23 -10.47 -1.97
N SER A 401 -17.40 -10.82 -2.50
CA SER A 401 -18.22 -11.93 -2.01
C SER A 401 -17.90 -13.24 -2.74
N CYS A 402 -16.71 -13.81 -2.50
CA CYS A 402 -16.35 -15.11 -3.07
C CYS A 402 -17.11 -16.26 -2.39
N LYS A 403 -17.58 -17.25 -3.16
CA LYS A 403 -18.22 -18.48 -2.63
C LYS A 403 -17.40 -19.71 -2.99
N LYS A 404 -17.21 -20.62 -2.01
CA LYS A 404 -16.49 -21.88 -2.22
C LYS A 404 -17.12 -22.68 -3.36
N GLY A 405 -16.29 -23.28 -4.22
CA GLY A 405 -16.74 -24.08 -5.38
C GLY A 405 -17.35 -23.26 -6.52
N ARG A 406 -17.16 -21.94 -6.52
CA ARG A 406 -17.51 -21.04 -7.63
C ARG A 406 -16.35 -20.10 -7.88
N ARG A 407 -16.28 -19.58 -9.10
CA ARG A 407 -15.43 -18.42 -9.39
C ARG A 407 -15.80 -17.28 -8.43
N CYS A 408 -14.78 -16.59 -7.94
CA CYS A 408 -14.99 -15.26 -7.40
C CYS A 408 -15.17 -14.28 -8.58
#